data_AF-A0A955MNG4-F1
#
_entry.id   AF-A0A955MNG4-F1
#
_cell.length_a   1.000
_cell.length_b   1.000
_cell.length_c   1.000
_cell.angle_alpha   90.00
_cell.angle_beta   90.00
_cell.angle_gamma   90.00
#
_symmetry.space_group_name_H-M   'P 1'
#
loop_
_entity.id
_entity.type
_entity.pdbx_description
1 polymer ?
#
loop_
_entity_poly.entity_id
_entity_poly.type
_entity_poly.pdbx_seq_one_letter_code
_entity_poly.pdbx_strand_id
1 'polypeptide(L)'
;RLYVGHNNSAGTMTVAAGATINVADILWVGGNGSAAQVTGDLTIDAGAVINVGSHLWFSAGAAGVATVNINGTLNQTGGILGLGTIDAVNPSGGVATVNVNDGGALNLFNIHASGTSIQPGSLLNINGTGQVTLPGDFVGVMRDYSTAGYLAGNGIVGDVDVIYNTGTDQTIVTASTPPGPTPTPVAVVDANTMDSKIVCGYQGWFMAPGDGNIPAIGWRHWGKGSNSIGPGMFGVDMWPDVSEYAEEDLFPVPGVTLLDSSPGKLFSSFRPGVVDVHFRWMEEYGIDGVFLQRFIGEVQDPAFFNIRNRVLEHVRDSANAHGRVFALEYDTSGMSDSNMLQKLTDDWKYLVDTYDITNDPRYLYHDGKPVVEIWGLGFNGRGHTTATAAAVIDFFRNDPTYGGNFLVGGVPSRWRTLTADSESDPGWATIYRSWDMINPWMVGRFSDTTGMNNIKNNVWIPDVAETTSLNIDYLPVVWPGFSWDNLMNLAPGTSLISRQDGQFIWDQLHAVQDVGVNMIFVAMFDEVDESTAIFKVTNNHPVTHNWISYEELPNDWYLRLVGAGTQMLRGEIPLTSTIPIDPNDPPAPTPTPTPGPLSVSNWQLY
;
A
#
# COMPACT_ATOMS: atom_id res chain seq x y z
N ARG A 1 -20.31 37.14 32.01
CA ARG A 1 -20.21 37.42 30.56
C ARG A 1 -18.85 38.04 30.28
N LEU A 2 -18.25 37.73 29.14
CA LEU A 2 -17.01 38.34 28.65
C LEU A 2 -17.26 38.92 27.26
N TYR A 3 -16.69 40.09 26.95
CA TYR A 3 -16.83 40.76 25.67
C TYR A 3 -15.45 41.10 25.11
N VAL A 4 -15.20 40.72 23.86
CA VAL A 4 -14.03 41.11 23.07
C VAL A 4 -14.55 41.94 21.90
N GLY A 5 -14.53 43.27 22.07
CA GLY A 5 -15.18 44.23 21.18
C GLY A 5 -16.69 44.36 21.45
N HIS A 6 -17.14 45.56 21.83
CA HIS A 6 -18.53 45.86 22.19
C HIS A 6 -18.82 47.36 22.13
N ASN A 7 -20.11 47.74 22.02
CA ASN A 7 -20.57 49.14 22.04
C ASN A 7 -19.78 50.09 21.11
N ASN A 8 -19.69 49.73 19.82
CA ASN A 8 -19.01 50.52 18.78
C ASN A 8 -17.49 50.68 19.00
N SER A 9 -16.90 49.87 19.89
CA SER A 9 -15.45 49.83 20.11
C SER A 9 -14.89 48.47 19.70
N ALA A 10 -13.82 48.49 18.91
CA ALA A 10 -13.06 47.27 18.63
C ALA A 10 -12.39 46.75 19.90
N GLY A 11 -12.13 45.44 19.96
CA GLY A 11 -11.42 44.84 21.09
C GLY A 11 -10.54 43.69 20.64
N THR A 12 -9.36 43.59 21.24
CA THR A 12 -8.43 42.48 21.04
C THR A 12 -8.10 41.88 22.40
N MET A 13 -8.05 40.55 22.46
CA MET A 13 -7.72 39.82 23.68
C MET A 13 -6.83 38.62 23.34
N THR A 14 -5.73 38.48 24.07
CA THR A 14 -4.87 37.28 24.02
C THR A 14 -4.84 36.63 25.39
N VAL A 15 -5.13 35.33 25.46
CA VAL A 15 -5.01 34.54 26.68
C VAL A 15 -3.71 33.75 26.60
N ALA A 16 -2.73 34.17 27.40
CA ALA A 16 -1.38 33.63 27.37
C ALA A 16 -1.31 32.19 27.89
N ALA A 17 -0.30 31.45 27.42
CA ALA A 17 -0.02 30.08 27.84
C ALA A 17 -0.05 29.90 29.37
N GLY A 18 -0.71 28.85 29.85
CA GLY A 18 -0.86 28.54 31.27
C GLY A 18 -1.94 29.35 31.99
N ALA A 19 -2.57 30.35 31.34
CA ALA A 19 -3.70 31.07 31.93
C ALA A 19 -5.01 30.29 31.76
N THR A 20 -5.90 30.42 32.75
CA THR A 20 -7.27 29.89 32.68
C THR A 20 -8.27 31.01 32.94
N ILE A 21 -9.26 31.17 32.06
CA ILE A 21 -10.35 32.14 32.20
C ILE A 21 -11.68 31.40 32.31
N ASN A 22 -12.44 31.70 33.35
CA ASN A 22 -13.78 31.13 33.54
C ASN A 22 -14.84 32.21 33.31
N VAL A 23 -15.60 32.07 32.22
CA VAL A 23 -16.73 32.91 31.86
C VAL A 23 -18.01 32.21 32.32
N ALA A 24 -18.61 32.68 33.42
CA ALA A 24 -19.78 32.02 34.02
C ALA A 24 -21.05 31.99 33.15
N ASP A 25 -21.10 32.75 32.05
CA ASP A 25 -22.29 32.90 31.21
C ASP A 25 -21.81 32.95 29.74
N ILE A 26 -22.11 34.03 29.00
CA ILE A 26 -21.83 34.14 27.57
C ILE A 26 -20.44 34.76 27.28
N LEU A 27 -19.74 34.25 26.27
CA LEU A 27 -18.61 34.90 25.61
C LEU A 27 -19.07 35.55 24.29
N TRP A 28 -18.85 36.86 24.17
CA TRP A 28 -19.10 37.63 22.95
C TRP A 28 -17.79 38.08 22.31
N VAL A 29 -17.66 37.90 21.01
CA VAL A 29 -16.54 38.44 20.21
C VAL A 29 -17.13 39.17 19.01
N GLY A 30 -16.73 40.42 18.75
CA GLY A 30 -17.22 41.17 17.59
C GLY A 30 -18.65 41.71 17.74
N GLY A 31 -19.03 42.09 18.96
CA GLY A 31 -20.25 42.87 19.24
C GLY A 31 -21.55 42.08 19.47
N ASN A 32 -22.55 42.81 19.99
CA ASN A 32 -23.91 42.36 20.27
C ASN A 32 -24.87 43.50 19.88
N GLY A 33 -25.65 43.33 18.81
CA GLY A 33 -26.88 44.11 18.56
C GLY A 33 -26.78 45.61 18.23
N SER A 34 -25.62 46.18 17.87
CA SER A 34 -25.54 47.58 17.39
C SER A 34 -25.41 47.69 15.85
N ALA A 35 -25.83 48.83 15.28
CA ALA A 35 -25.80 49.11 13.84
C ALA A 35 -24.41 49.55 13.31
N ALA A 36 -23.42 49.74 14.18
CA ALA A 36 -22.07 50.12 13.79
C ALA A 36 -21.17 48.89 13.70
N GLN A 37 -20.17 48.93 12.81
CA GLN A 37 -19.17 47.89 12.67
C GLN A 37 -18.34 47.74 13.95
N VAL A 38 -18.35 46.55 14.56
CA VAL A 38 -17.57 46.21 15.75
C VAL A 38 -16.67 45.03 15.42
N THR A 39 -15.36 45.22 15.60
CA THR A 39 -14.36 44.15 15.39
C THR A 39 -13.93 43.56 16.73
N GLY A 40 -13.91 42.23 16.83
CA GLY A 40 -13.38 41.51 17.98
C GLY A 40 -12.36 40.47 17.55
N ASP A 41 -11.17 40.51 18.12
CA ASP A 41 -10.11 39.54 17.85
C ASP A 41 -9.70 38.83 19.16
N LEU A 42 -9.91 37.53 19.23
CA LEU A 42 -9.56 36.71 20.38
C LEU A 42 -8.51 35.66 19.97
N THR A 43 -7.41 35.60 20.70
CA THR A 43 -6.40 34.54 20.57
C THR A 43 -6.25 33.79 21.89
N ILE A 44 -6.29 32.47 21.83
CA ILE A 44 -6.03 31.57 22.96
C ILE A 44 -4.72 30.86 22.65
N ASP A 45 -3.65 31.20 23.36
CA ASP A 45 -2.32 30.64 23.11
C ASP A 45 -2.26 29.17 23.53
N ALA A 46 -1.29 28.42 23.00
CA ALA A 46 -1.08 27.03 23.34
C ALA A 46 -0.92 26.85 24.86
N GLY A 47 -1.63 25.87 25.43
CA GLY A 47 -1.68 25.64 26.87
C GLY A 47 -2.51 26.65 27.69
N ALA A 48 -3.19 27.61 27.04
CA ALA A 48 -4.19 28.45 27.69
C ALA A 48 -5.59 27.83 27.61
N VAL A 49 -6.46 28.14 28.58
CA VAL A 49 -7.82 27.58 28.64
C VAL A 49 -8.85 28.69 28.88
N ILE A 50 -9.93 28.68 28.11
CA ILE A 50 -11.15 29.44 28.41
C ILE A 50 -12.31 28.46 28.60
N ASN A 51 -13.02 28.58 29.72
CA ASN A 51 -14.26 27.85 29.98
C ASN A 51 -15.45 28.81 29.94
N VAL A 52 -16.49 28.46 29.19
CA VAL A 52 -17.69 29.27 28.99
C VAL A 52 -18.91 28.47 29.41
N GLY A 53 -19.65 28.96 30.41
CA GLY A 53 -20.79 28.26 30.99
C GLY A 53 -22.07 28.26 30.16
N SER A 54 -22.11 29.01 29.07
CA SER A 54 -23.28 29.17 28.21
C SER A 54 -22.87 29.45 26.76
N HIS A 55 -23.54 30.38 26.07
CA HIS A 55 -23.37 30.61 24.65
C HIS A 55 -22.01 31.18 24.25
N LEU A 56 -21.58 30.80 23.05
CA LEU A 56 -20.53 31.46 22.28
C LEU A 56 -21.20 32.24 21.16
N TRP A 57 -21.20 33.58 21.24
CA TRP A 57 -21.78 34.43 20.21
C TRP A 57 -20.70 35.27 19.56
N PHE A 58 -20.31 34.90 18.35
CA PHE A 58 -19.29 35.61 17.59
C PHE A 58 -19.96 36.36 16.43
N SER A 59 -19.75 37.67 16.41
CA SER A 59 -20.28 38.59 15.40
C SER A 59 -21.81 38.66 15.36
N ALA A 60 -22.40 38.96 16.51
CA ALA A 60 -23.85 38.90 16.71
C ALA A 60 -24.53 40.28 16.49
N GLY A 61 -24.05 41.07 15.54
CA GLY A 61 -24.61 42.39 15.18
C GLY A 61 -24.54 42.64 13.67
N ALA A 62 -25.34 43.59 13.17
CA ALA A 62 -25.59 43.82 11.74
C ALA A 62 -24.38 44.10 10.85
N ALA A 63 -23.25 44.47 11.44
CA ALA A 63 -21.99 44.70 10.75
C ALA A 63 -20.78 44.23 11.58
N GLY A 64 -20.96 43.27 12.49
CA GLY A 64 -19.87 42.76 13.32
C GLY A 64 -18.81 42.00 12.50
N VAL A 65 -17.58 42.00 12.98
CA VAL A 65 -16.52 41.08 12.51
C VAL A 65 -15.86 40.44 13.71
N ALA A 66 -15.76 39.11 13.73
CA ALA A 66 -15.07 38.37 14.77
C ALA A 66 -14.00 37.45 14.20
N THR A 67 -12.80 37.49 14.76
CA THR A 67 -11.75 36.50 14.51
C THR A 67 -11.40 35.81 15.82
N VAL A 68 -11.47 34.49 15.87
CA VAL A 68 -11.11 33.71 17.06
C VAL A 68 -10.07 32.66 16.69
N ASN A 69 -8.87 32.75 17.26
CA ASN A 69 -7.78 31.82 17.03
C ASN A 69 -7.54 30.97 18.28
N ILE A 70 -7.67 29.66 18.15
CA ILE A 70 -7.61 28.71 19.26
C ILE A 70 -6.39 27.80 19.05
N ASN A 71 -5.28 28.14 19.70
CA ASN A 71 -4.09 27.29 19.80
C ASN A 71 -4.07 26.50 21.13
N GLY A 72 -4.82 26.98 22.13
CA GLY A 72 -5.06 26.30 23.41
C GLY A 72 -6.42 25.60 23.44
N THR A 73 -7.20 25.78 24.50
CA THR A 73 -8.50 25.12 24.65
C THR A 73 -9.62 26.13 24.93
N LEU A 74 -10.71 26.04 24.17
CA LEU A 74 -11.98 26.73 24.43
C LEU A 74 -13.06 25.70 24.72
N ASN A 75 -13.55 25.68 25.95
CA ASN A 75 -14.62 24.80 26.39
C ASN A 75 -15.93 25.57 26.50
N GLN A 76 -16.95 25.12 25.79
CA GLN A 76 -18.34 25.49 26.03
C GLN A 76 -19.01 24.36 26.81
N THR A 77 -19.49 24.64 28.02
CA THR A 77 -20.09 23.63 28.90
C THR A 77 -21.61 23.73 29.02
N GLY A 78 -22.22 24.67 28.29
CA GLY A 78 -23.67 24.85 28.18
C GLY A 78 -24.02 25.73 26.99
N GLY A 79 -25.30 25.91 26.69
CA GLY A 79 -25.75 26.81 25.61
C GLY A 79 -25.48 26.26 24.20
N ILE A 80 -25.20 27.14 23.25
CA ILE A 80 -24.99 26.79 21.83
C ILE A 80 -23.95 27.71 21.19
N LEU A 81 -23.26 27.23 20.17
CA LEU A 81 -22.43 28.05 19.29
C LEU A 81 -23.29 28.89 18.34
N GLY A 82 -22.91 30.14 18.11
CA GLY A 82 -23.44 30.98 17.05
C GLY A 82 -22.41 31.91 16.42
N LEU A 83 -22.26 31.79 15.10
CA LEU A 83 -21.41 32.60 14.26
C LEU A 83 -22.29 33.42 13.31
N GLY A 84 -22.22 34.75 13.40
CA GLY A 84 -23.05 35.63 12.56
C GLY A 84 -24.54 35.60 12.90
N THR A 85 -24.89 35.22 14.14
CA THR A 85 -26.27 35.08 14.63
C THR A 85 -26.36 35.47 16.11
N ILE A 86 -27.56 35.84 16.56
CA ILE A 86 -27.87 36.16 17.97
C ILE A 86 -28.70 35.07 18.67
N ASP A 87 -29.19 34.10 17.92
CA ASP A 87 -30.15 33.09 18.39
C ASP A 87 -29.91 31.68 17.79
N ALA A 88 -28.80 31.48 17.06
CA ALA A 88 -28.42 30.26 16.35
C ALA A 88 -29.36 29.85 15.21
N VAL A 89 -30.27 30.74 14.81
CA VAL A 89 -31.26 30.46 13.77
C VAL A 89 -31.25 31.55 12.70
N ASN A 90 -31.35 32.81 13.11
CA ASN A 90 -31.47 33.95 12.22
C ASN A 90 -30.12 34.65 12.03
N PRO A 91 -29.78 35.05 10.79
CA PRO A 91 -28.58 35.84 10.52
C PRO A 91 -28.67 37.21 11.20
N SER A 92 -27.61 37.59 11.90
CA SER A 92 -27.46 38.92 12.48
C SER A 92 -27.01 39.96 11.44
N GLY A 93 -26.33 39.52 10.37
CA GLY A 93 -25.60 40.36 9.41
C GLY A 93 -24.09 40.47 9.67
N GLY A 94 -23.62 39.95 10.81
CA GLY A 94 -22.20 39.90 11.15
C GLY A 94 -21.51 38.66 10.60
N VAL A 95 -20.18 38.74 10.46
CA VAL A 95 -19.33 37.65 9.99
C VAL A 95 -18.33 37.24 11.07
N ALA A 96 -18.18 35.94 11.32
CA ALA A 96 -17.20 35.39 12.25
C ALA A 96 -16.34 34.31 11.60
N THR A 97 -15.03 34.36 11.82
CA THR A 97 -14.09 33.28 11.49
C THR A 97 -13.49 32.72 12.78
N VAL A 98 -13.64 31.41 12.97
CA VAL A 98 -13.01 30.68 14.07
C VAL A 98 -11.97 29.75 13.49
N ASN A 99 -10.72 29.87 13.92
CA ASN A 99 -9.62 29.00 13.55
C ASN A 99 -9.24 28.14 14.77
N VAL A 100 -9.44 26.83 14.66
CA VAL A 100 -8.90 25.84 15.61
C VAL A 100 -7.57 25.36 15.03
N ASN A 101 -6.47 25.89 15.55
CA ASN A 101 -5.14 25.66 14.99
C ASN A 101 -4.49 24.41 15.57
N ASP A 102 -3.30 24.04 15.07
CA ASP A 102 -2.52 22.89 15.53
C ASP A 102 -2.45 22.78 17.07
N GLY A 103 -2.82 21.60 17.58
CA GLY A 103 -2.90 21.32 19.03
C GLY A 103 -4.04 22.03 19.77
N GLY A 104 -4.82 22.85 19.09
CA GLY A 104 -5.96 23.58 19.63
C GLY A 104 -7.21 22.73 19.72
N ALA A 105 -8.05 23.02 20.72
CA ALA A 105 -9.31 22.30 20.94
C ALA A 105 -10.47 23.26 21.18
N LEU A 106 -11.55 23.08 20.41
CA LEU A 106 -12.85 23.69 20.63
C LEU A 106 -13.86 22.63 21.06
N ASN A 107 -14.16 22.56 22.34
CA ASN A 107 -15.09 21.59 22.89
C ASN A 107 -16.47 22.24 23.03
N LEU A 108 -17.41 21.86 22.17
CA LEU A 108 -18.75 22.43 22.15
C LEU A 108 -19.71 21.61 23.02
N PHE A 109 -20.67 22.31 23.62
CA PHE A 109 -21.78 21.65 24.30
C PHE A 109 -22.89 21.24 23.32
N ASN A 110 -23.19 22.11 22.36
CA ASN A 110 -24.24 21.89 21.37
C ASN A 110 -24.05 22.79 20.14
N ILE A 111 -24.62 22.36 19.02
CA ILE A 111 -24.75 23.13 17.78
C ILE A 111 -26.14 22.88 17.18
N HIS A 112 -26.72 23.88 16.49
CA HIS A 112 -28.10 23.77 16.04
C HIS A 112 -28.23 22.71 14.95
N ALA A 113 -29.11 21.73 15.12
CA ALA A 113 -29.21 20.58 14.22
C ALA A 113 -29.64 20.92 12.78
N SER A 114 -30.25 22.09 12.56
CA SER A 114 -30.71 22.51 11.22
C SER A 114 -29.67 23.27 10.39
N GLY A 115 -28.39 23.25 10.77
CA GLY A 115 -27.34 23.93 9.98
C GLY A 115 -27.27 25.46 10.15
N THR A 116 -27.92 26.04 11.17
CA THR A 116 -28.10 27.50 11.31
C THR A 116 -27.25 28.17 12.40
N SER A 117 -26.48 27.43 13.19
CA SER A 117 -25.54 28.02 14.15
C SER A 117 -24.42 28.81 13.48
N ILE A 118 -24.12 28.53 12.21
CA ILE A 118 -23.15 29.26 11.40
C ILE A 118 -23.91 29.87 10.24
N GLN A 119 -23.80 31.19 10.09
CA GLN A 119 -24.55 31.95 9.09
C GLN A 119 -23.69 32.32 7.88
N PRO A 120 -24.29 32.62 6.72
CA PRO A 120 -23.58 32.97 5.51
C PRO A 120 -22.47 34.01 5.72
N GLY A 121 -21.28 33.72 5.19
CA GLY A 121 -20.08 34.53 5.34
C GLY A 121 -19.23 34.18 6.56
N SER A 122 -19.77 33.46 7.56
CA SER A 122 -19.01 32.94 8.70
C SER A 122 -18.40 31.57 8.42
N LEU A 123 -17.31 31.24 9.12
CA LEU A 123 -16.55 30.00 8.90
C LEU A 123 -15.98 29.46 10.23
N LEU A 124 -16.07 28.13 10.39
CA LEU A 124 -15.29 27.39 11.38
C LEU A 124 -14.22 26.58 10.64
N ASN A 125 -12.98 27.02 10.75
CA ASN A 125 -11.81 26.43 10.10
C ASN A 125 -10.97 25.66 11.12
N ILE A 126 -10.58 24.44 10.77
CA ILE A 126 -9.76 23.55 11.58
C ILE A 126 -8.45 23.35 10.84
N ASN A 127 -7.31 23.64 11.48
CA ASN A 127 -6.00 23.57 10.84
C ASN A 127 -5.13 22.50 11.51
N GLY A 128 -4.38 21.76 10.70
CA GLY A 128 -3.49 20.68 11.09
C GLY A 128 -4.10 19.75 12.12
N THR A 129 -3.54 19.72 13.33
CA THR A 129 -3.97 18.81 14.42
C THR A 129 -5.06 19.40 15.32
N GLY A 130 -5.64 20.53 14.96
CA GLY A 130 -6.77 21.12 15.68
C GLY A 130 -8.01 20.23 15.66
N GLN A 131 -8.86 20.35 16.68
CA GLN A 131 -10.08 19.53 16.78
C GLN A 131 -11.28 20.27 17.37
N VAL A 132 -12.47 19.94 16.86
CA VAL A 132 -13.76 20.32 17.43
C VAL A 132 -14.46 19.08 17.96
N THR A 133 -15.00 19.13 19.17
CA THR A 133 -15.73 17.99 19.76
C THR A 133 -17.14 18.37 20.19
N LEU A 134 -18.07 17.43 20.06
CA LEU A 134 -19.45 17.52 20.56
C LEU A 134 -19.85 16.23 21.29
N PRO A 135 -20.58 16.30 22.42
CA PRO A 135 -21.12 15.11 23.07
C PRO A 135 -22.26 14.49 22.24
N GLY A 136 -22.25 13.17 22.07
CA GLY A 136 -23.23 12.42 21.27
C GLY A 136 -22.91 12.35 19.77
N ASP A 137 -23.79 11.69 19.01
CA ASP A 137 -23.68 11.53 17.55
C ASP A 137 -24.29 12.74 16.81
N PHE A 138 -23.41 13.58 16.31
CA PHE A 138 -23.69 14.77 15.50
C PHE A 138 -23.10 14.61 14.08
N VAL A 139 -22.73 13.40 13.65
CA VAL A 139 -22.03 13.20 12.37
C VAL A 139 -22.84 13.76 11.20
N GLY A 140 -24.14 13.43 11.13
CA GLY A 140 -25.03 13.96 10.10
C GLY A 140 -25.11 15.49 10.13
N VAL A 141 -25.27 16.07 11.32
CA VAL A 141 -25.36 17.52 11.52
C VAL A 141 -24.08 18.21 11.06
N MET A 142 -22.90 17.73 11.47
CA MET A 142 -21.63 18.34 11.11
C MET A 142 -21.32 18.19 9.61
N ARG A 143 -21.75 17.09 8.98
CA ARG A 143 -21.69 16.93 7.52
C ARG A 143 -22.61 17.91 6.78
N ASP A 144 -23.78 18.22 7.33
CA ASP A 144 -24.66 19.24 6.76
C ASP A 144 -24.01 20.64 6.83
N TYR A 145 -23.36 20.99 7.95
CA TYR A 145 -22.57 22.23 8.05
C TYR A 145 -21.39 22.28 7.07
N SER A 146 -20.68 21.15 6.92
CA SER A 146 -19.58 21.02 5.95
C SER A 146 -20.09 21.24 4.52
N THR A 147 -21.16 20.55 4.14
CA THR A 147 -21.78 20.63 2.80
C THR A 147 -22.34 22.03 2.50
N ALA A 148 -22.85 22.72 3.52
CA ALA A 148 -23.32 24.10 3.41
C ALA A 148 -22.18 25.12 3.30
N GLY A 149 -20.91 24.69 3.36
CA GLY A 149 -19.73 25.53 3.22
C GLY A 149 -19.35 26.29 4.48
N TYR A 150 -19.82 25.85 5.65
CA TYR A 150 -19.57 26.51 6.93
C TYR A 150 -18.37 25.97 7.70
N LEU A 151 -17.84 24.81 7.28
CA LEU A 151 -16.65 24.20 7.85
C LEU A 151 -15.53 24.19 6.81
N ALA A 152 -14.28 24.35 7.27
CA ALA A 152 -13.09 24.16 6.46
C ALA A 152 -12.02 23.38 7.22
N GLY A 153 -11.24 22.58 6.51
CA GLY A 153 -10.00 22.00 7.02
C GLY A 153 -8.82 22.58 6.25
N ASN A 154 -7.79 23.02 6.97
CA ASN A 154 -6.60 23.68 6.39
C ASN A 154 -6.93 24.84 5.44
N GLY A 155 -8.04 25.55 5.70
CA GLY A 155 -8.54 26.63 4.85
C GLY A 155 -9.34 26.21 3.61
N ILE A 156 -9.54 24.90 3.37
CA ILE A 156 -10.34 24.36 2.27
C ILE A 156 -11.76 24.06 2.77
N VAL A 157 -12.75 24.72 2.18
CA VAL A 157 -14.17 24.55 2.55
C VAL A 157 -14.64 23.14 2.24
N GLY A 158 -15.27 22.49 3.22
CA GLY A 158 -15.78 21.13 3.12
C GLY A 158 -14.77 20.02 3.46
N ASP A 159 -13.48 20.36 3.59
CA ASP A 159 -12.37 19.41 3.75
C ASP A 159 -12.16 19.02 5.22
N VAL A 160 -13.18 18.44 5.84
CA VAL A 160 -13.16 18.04 7.25
C VAL A 160 -13.60 16.59 7.43
N ASP A 161 -12.90 15.87 8.29
CA ASP A 161 -13.28 14.53 8.71
C ASP A 161 -14.20 14.62 9.92
N VAL A 162 -15.31 13.87 9.87
CA VAL A 162 -16.33 13.85 10.91
C VAL A 162 -16.56 12.40 11.34
N ILE A 163 -16.15 12.07 12.57
CA ILE A 163 -16.26 10.74 13.14
C ILE A 163 -17.07 10.74 14.44
N TYR A 164 -17.83 9.68 14.69
CA TYR A 164 -18.43 9.43 16.00
C TYR A 164 -17.64 8.35 16.73
N ASN A 165 -17.07 8.72 17.88
CA ASN A 165 -16.34 7.80 18.74
C ASN A 165 -17.30 7.22 19.79
N THR A 166 -17.69 5.96 19.60
CA THR A 166 -18.58 5.23 20.52
C THR A 166 -17.96 4.98 21.90
N GLY A 167 -16.62 5.01 22.01
CA GLY A 167 -15.91 4.81 23.28
C GLY A 167 -15.94 6.04 24.19
N THR A 168 -15.96 7.25 23.61
CA THR A 168 -16.04 8.52 24.35
C THR A 168 -17.42 9.17 24.30
N ASP A 169 -18.35 8.62 23.52
CA ASP A 169 -19.67 9.20 23.21
C ASP A 169 -19.56 10.65 22.70
N GLN A 170 -18.66 10.85 21.73
CA GLN A 170 -18.39 12.17 21.17
C GLN A 170 -18.27 12.12 19.65
N THR A 171 -18.80 13.14 18.99
CA THR A 171 -18.45 13.48 17.61
C THR A 171 -17.20 14.32 17.61
N ILE A 172 -16.23 13.95 16.78
CA ILE A 172 -14.96 14.64 16.60
C ILE A 172 -14.92 15.13 15.15
N VAL A 173 -14.60 16.41 14.98
CA VAL A 173 -14.34 17.03 13.68
C VAL A 173 -12.90 17.51 13.64
N THR A 174 -12.16 17.04 12.66
CA THR A 174 -10.77 17.43 12.40
C THR A 174 -10.66 18.00 10.99
N ALA A 175 -9.55 18.71 10.71
CA ALA A 175 -9.18 18.91 9.31
C ALA A 175 -9.05 17.53 8.66
N SER A 176 -9.57 17.36 7.44
CA SER A 176 -9.19 16.19 6.69
C SER A 176 -7.67 16.22 6.58
N THR A 177 -7.02 15.11 6.91
CA THR A 177 -5.60 14.97 6.56
C THR A 177 -5.52 15.24 5.06
N PRO A 178 -4.58 16.08 4.57
CA PRO A 178 -4.33 16.12 3.15
C PRO A 178 -4.19 14.66 2.74
N PRO A 179 -4.91 14.16 1.73
CA PRO A 179 -4.56 12.85 1.21
C PRO A 179 -3.06 12.92 0.98
N GLY A 180 -2.29 12.14 1.75
CA GLY A 180 -0.89 11.90 1.44
C GLY A 180 -0.88 11.64 -0.06
N PRO A 181 -0.02 12.38 -0.79
CA PRO A 181 -0.28 12.83 -2.17
C PRO A 181 -1.25 11.88 -2.85
N THR A 182 -2.49 12.32 -3.09
CA THR A 182 -3.46 11.54 -3.89
C THR A 182 -2.66 10.81 -4.94
N PRO A 183 -2.71 9.46 -5.04
CA PRO A 183 -1.96 8.78 -6.09
C PRO A 183 -2.37 9.50 -7.36
N THR A 184 -1.45 10.29 -7.90
CA THR A 184 -1.59 10.76 -9.26
C THR A 184 -1.78 9.46 -10.01
N PRO A 185 -2.83 9.28 -10.83
CA PRO A 185 -3.03 8.04 -11.57
C PRO A 185 -1.67 7.64 -12.08
N VAL A 186 -1.09 6.56 -11.53
CA VAL A 186 0.35 6.39 -11.63
C VAL A 186 0.59 6.26 -13.10
N ALA A 187 1.32 7.22 -13.68
CA ALA A 187 1.48 7.32 -15.12
C ALA A 187 1.85 5.93 -15.63
N VAL A 188 1.20 5.51 -16.72
CA VAL A 188 1.45 4.21 -17.36
C VAL A 188 2.95 3.96 -17.35
N VAL A 189 3.35 2.89 -16.67
CA VAL A 189 4.77 2.59 -16.40
C VAL A 189 5.49 2.47 -17.74
N ASP A 190 6.69 3.01 -17.87
CA ASP A 190 7.45 2.82 -19.12
C ASP A 190 7.84 1.34 -19.26
N ALA A 191 7.31 0.66 -20.27
CA ALA A 191 7.62 -0.74 -20.54
C ALA A 191 8.99 -0.93 -21.19
N ASN A 192 9.67 0.13 -21.67
CA ASN A 192 10.89 0.02 -22.47
C ASN A 192 12.19 -0.03 -21.67
N THR A 193 12.11 0.10 -20.35
CA THR A 193 13.28 0.00 -19.47
C THR A 193 12.92 -0.58 -18.10
N MET A 194 13.85 -1.33 -17.51
CA MET A 194 13.81 -1.70 -16.09
C MET A 194 14.23 -0.55 -15.17
N ASP A 195 14.88 0.50 -15.70
CA ASP A 195 15.39 1.61 -14.90
C ASP A 195 14.33 2.29 -14.03
N SER A 196 14.74 2.58 -12.79
CA SER A 196 13.98 3.30 -11.78
C SER A 196 12.65 2.61 -11.44
N LYS A 197 12.65 1.27 -11.42
CA LYS A 197 11.49 0.44 -11.10
C LYS A 197 11.68 -0.44 -9.90
N ILE A 198 10.57 -0.64 -9.19
CA ILE A 198 10.41 -1.74 -8.26
C ILE A 198 9.38 -2.71 -8.83
N VAL A 199 9.84 -3.92 -9.13
CA VAL A 199 9.02 -5.04 -9.59
C VAL A 199 8.90 -6.09 -8.49
N CYS A 200 7.85 -6.90 -8.54
CA CYS A 200 7.68 -8.01 -7.59
C CYS A 200 7.72 -9.36 -8.30
N GLY A 201 8.23 -10.39 -7.63
CA GLY A 201 7.92 -11.77 -8.01
C GLY A 201 6.43 -12.05 -7.75
N TYR A 202 5.79 -12.74 -8.68
CA TYR A 202 4.35 -13.03 -8.63
C TYR A 202 4.07 -14.49 -9.00
N GLN A 203 3.52 -15.23 -8.04
CA GLN A 203 3.32 -16.68 -8.16
C GLN A 203 2.04 -17.04 -8.92
N GLY A 204 0.93 -16.37 -8.59
CA GLY A 204 -0.39 -16.64 -9.14
C GLY A 204 -0.83 -18.11 -9.02
N TRP A 205 -0.39 -18.81 -7.96
CA TRP A 205 -0.50 -20.27 -7.83
C TRP A 205 -1.58 -20.77 -6.86
N PHE A 206 -2.28 -19.86 -6.20
CA PHE A 206 -3.30 -20.20 -5.22
C PHE A 206 -4.61 -20.59 -5.91
N MET A 207 -5.05 -21.83 -5.72
CA MET A 207 -6.21 -22.40 -6.45
C MET A 207 -7.34 -22.81 -5.50
N ALA A 208 -8.55 -22.89 -6.04
CA ALA A 208 -9.73 -23.33 -5.33
C ALA A 208 -10.42 -24.52 -6.04
N PRO A 209 -11.29 -25.28 -5.33
CA PRO A 209 -12.04 -26.38 -5.93
C PRO A 209 -12.86 -25.95 -7.16
N GLY A 210 -12.67 -26.67 -8.27
CA GLY A 210 -13.38 -26.44 -9.53
C GLY A 210 -12.56 -25.68 -10.59
N ASP A 211 -11.41 -25.10 -10.22
CA ASP A 211 -10.57 -24.37 -11.15
C ASP A 211 -10.01 -25.26 -12.27
N GLY A 212 -9.94 -24.69 -13.48
CA GLY A 212 -9.43 -25.37 -14.67
C GLY A 212 -10.17 -26.65 -15.08
N ASN A 213 -11.33 -26.95 -14.48
CA ASN A 213 -12.00 -28.25 -14.57
C ASN A 213 -11.10 -29.43 -14.17
N ILE A 214 -10.15 -29.22 -13.25
CA ILE A 214 -9.23 -30.24 -12.77
C ILE A 214 -9.85 -30.90 -11.53
N PRO A 215 -10.26 -32.19 -11.57
CA PRO A 215 -11.03 -32.80 -10.48
C PRO A 215 -10.34 -32.84 -9.11
N ALA A 216 -9.02 -32.68 -9.06
CA ALA A 216 -8.23 -32.75 -7.83
C ALA A 216 -7.35 -31.51 -7.58
N ILE A 217 -7.64 -30.37 -8.22
CA ILE A 217 -6.87 -29.13 -7.98
C ILE A 217 -7.02 -28.66 -6.53
N GLY A 218 -8.27 -28.69 -6.04
CA GLY A 218 -8.67 -28.32 -4.69
C GLY A 218 -8.05 -27.00 -4.23
N TRP A 219 -7.63 -26.95 -2.96
CA TRP A 219 -7.01 -25.83 -2.27
C TRP A 219 -5.48 -25.84 -2.42
N ARG A 220 -4.98 -25.94 -3.65
CA ARG A 220 -3.54 -25.97 -3.93
C ARG A 220 -2.88 -24.69 -3.41
N HIS A 221 -1.69 -24.82 -2.81
CA HIS A 221 -0.91 -23.78 -2.12
C HIS A 221 -1.57 -23.15 -0.87
N TRP A 222 -2.89 -23.25 -0.69
CA TRP A 222 -3.54 -22.85 0.57
C TRP A 222 -3.38 -23.90 1.68
N GLY A 223 -3.51 -25.18 1.33
CA GLY A 223 -3.48 -26.31 2.25
C GLY A 223 -2.19 -27.10 2.19
N LYS A 224 -1.95 -27.96 3.19
CA LYS A 224 -0.84 -28.95 3.21
C LYS A 224 -0.93 -29.99 2.07
N GLY A 225 -2.01 -29.95 1.31
CA GLY A 225 -2.23 -30.66 0.06
C GLY A 225 -3.55 -30.19 -0.56
N SER A 226 -3.75 -30.47 -1.85
CA SER A 226 -4.92 -30.00 -2.60
C SER A 226 -6.28 -30.31 -1.97
N ASN A 227 -6.42 -31.42 -1.24
CA ASN A 227 -7.69 -31.78 -0.57
C ASN A 227 -7.71 -31.50 0.93
N SER A 228 -6.71 -30.78 1.44
CA SER A 228 -6.44 -30.62 2.87
C SER A 228 -6.55 -29.15 3.26
N ILE A 229 -7.76 -28.69 3.61
CA ILE A 229 -8.00 -27.32 4.10
C ILE A 229 -8.82 -27.34 5.39
N GLY A 230 -8.72 -26.27 6.18
CA GLY A 230 -9.47 -26.09 7.43
C GLY A 230 -8.60 -26.19 8.68
N PRO A 231 -9.21 -26.23 9.89
CA PRO A 231 -8.49 -26.30 11.15
C PRO A 231 -7.52 -27.49 11.18
N GLY A 232 -6.22 -27.24 11.26
CA GLY A 232 -5.18 -28.29 11.21
C GLY A 232 -4.32 -28.25 9.96
N MET A 233 -4.88 -27.74 8.86
CA MET A 233 -4.53 -28.22 7.53
C MET A 233 -4.00 -27.13 6.60
N PHE A 234 -3.94 -25.88 7.05
CA PHE A 234 -3.35 -24.79 6.27
C PHE A 234 -1.84 -25.04 6.04
N GLY A 235 -1.39 -24.78 4.82
CA GLY A 235 0.02 -24.70 4.45
C GLY A 235 0.55 -23.28 4.46
N VAL A 236 -0.34 -22.28 4.58
CA VAL A 236 0.00 -20.86 4.63
C VAL A 236 0.22 -20.37 6.05
N ASP A 237 1.08 -19.37 6.20
CA ASP A 237 1.34 -18.71 7.48
C ASP A 237 0.61 -17.35 7.57
N MET A 238 0.13 -16.79 6.45
CA MET A 238 -0.62 -15.53 6.42
C MET A 238 -2.03 -15.72 5.85
N TRP A 239 -2.99 -14.94 6.35
CA TRP A 239 -4.37 -14.94 5.86
C TRP A 239 -4.65 -13.69 5.03
N PRO A 240 -5.02 -13.83 3.74
CA PRO A 240 -5.22 -12.67 2.87
C PRO A 240 -6.40 -11.82 3.35
N ASP A 241 -6.29 -10.50 3.20
CA ASP A 241 -7.46 -9.64 3.28
C ASP A 241 -8.27 -9.82 1.99
N VAL A 242 -9.53 -10.22 2.13
CA VAL A 242 -10.43 -10.51 0.99
C VAL A 242 -11.56 -9.48 0.84
N SER A 243 -11.52 -8.37 1.58
CA SER A 243 -12.62 -7.39 1.65
C SER A 243 -12.89 -6.63 0.35
N GLU A 244 -11.89 -6.54 -0.54
CA GLU A 244 -11.97 -5.78 -1.79
C GLU A 244 -12.25 -6.64 -3.03
N TYR A 245 -12.35 -7.96 -2.88
CA TYR A 245 -12.64 -8.87 -3.99
C TYR A 245 -14.15 -9.00 -4.20
N ALA A 246 -14.55 -9.26 -5.44
CA ALA A 246 -15.93 -9.58 -5.76
C ALA A 246 -16.33 -10.93 -5.11
N GLU A 247 -17.58 -11.05 -4.67
CA GLU A 247 -18.05 -12.25 -3.96
C GLU A 247 -17.97 -13.51 -4.84
N GLU A 248 -18.13 -13.38 -6.16
CA GLU A 248 -17.99 -14.47 -7.13
C GLU A 248 -16.57 -15.03 -7.27
N ASP A 249 -15.55 -14.27 -6.84
CA ASP A 249 -14.14 -14.66 -6.87
C ASP A 249 -13.69 -15.33 -5.56
N LEU A 250 -14.56 -15.30 -4.54
CA LEU A 250 -14.29 -15.84 -3.22
C LEU A 250 -14.94 -17.20 -3.01
N PHE A 251 -14.21 -18.08 -2.33
CA PHE A 251 -14.63 -19.43 -2.03
C PHE A 251 -14.72 -19.60 -0.51
N PRO A 252 -15.87 -20.04 0.03
CA PRO A 252 -16.00 -20.33 1.45
C PRO A 252 -15.11 -21.52 1.81
N VAL A 253 -14.33 -21.39 2.88
CA VAL A 253 -13.50 -22.46 3.40
C VAL A 253 -14.32 -23.30 4.38
N PRO A 254 -14.58 -24.59 4.10
CA PRO A 254 -15.47 -25.40 4.92
C PRO A 254 -15.00 -25.50 6.38
N GLY A 255 -15.90 -25.19 7.32
CA GLY A 255 -15.64 -25.35 8.75
C GLY A 255 -14.66 -24.34 9.35
N VAL A 256 -14.40 -23.23 8.65
CA VAL A 256 -13.50 -22.16 9.13
C VAL A 256 -14.29 -20.92 9.51
N THR A 257 -13.95 -20.37 10.67
CA THR A 257 -14.50 -19.13 11.21
C THR A 257 -13.33 -18.24 11.65
N LEU A 258 -13.44 -16.95 11.35
CA LEU A 258 -12.44 -15.94 11.70
C LEU A 258 -12.64 -15.44 13.15
N LEU A 259 -11.71 -14.64 13.67
CA LEU A 259 -11.74 -14.10 15.04
C LEU A 259 -13.03 -13.30 15.33
N ASP A 260 -13.57 -12.59 14.34
CA ASP A 260 -14.82 -11.83 14.44
C ASP A 260 -16.09 -12.69 14.27
N SER A 261 -15.96 -14.01 14.23
CA SER A 261 -17.05 -14.97 13.98
C SER A 261 -17.61 -15.00 12.55
N SER A 262 -17.02 -14.25 11.61
CA SER A 262 -17.42 -14.35 10.19
C SER A 262 -16.89 -15.65 9.54
N PRO A 263 -17.53 -16.15 8.45
CA PRO A 263 -17.03 -17.30 7.71
C PRO A 263 -15.70 -16.99 7.00
N GLY A 264 -14.73 -17.90 7.09
CA GLY A 264 -13.48 -17.78 6.35
C GLY A 264 -13.68 -17.97 4.84
N LYS A 265 -13.10 -17.07 4.05
CA LYS A 265 -13.09 -17.12 2.59
C LYS A 265 -11.66 -16.97 2.06
N LEU A 266 -11.39 -17.59 0.93
CA LEU A 266 -10.13 -17.48 0.19
C LEU A 266 -10.43 -17.25 -1.30
N PHE A 267 -9.50 -16.63 -2.00
CA PHE A 267 -9.60 -16.41 -3.44
C PHE A 267 -8.94 -17.53 -4.24
N SER A 268 -9.09 -17.48 -5.57
CA SER A 268 -8.25 -18.24 -6.51
C SER A 268 -7.61 -17.33 -7.54
N SER A 269 -6.29 -17.47 -7.74
CA SER A 269 -5.55 -16.78 -8.80
C SER A 269 -6.01 -17.18 -10.22
N PHE A 270 -6.79 -18.27 -10.36
CA PHE A 270 -7.43 -18.63 -11.63
C PHE A 270 -8.57 -17.68 -12.03
N ARG A 271 -9.06 -16.84 -11.09
CA ARG A 271 -10.12 -15.87 -11.33
C ARG A 271 -9.54 -14.55 -11.87
N PRO A 272 -10.12 -13.97 -12.94
CA PRO A 272 -9.64 -12.70 -13.49
C PRO A 272 -9.72 -11.55 -12.49
N GLY A 273 -10.83 -11.45 -11.74
CA GLY A 273 -11.04 -10.33 -10.79
C GLY A 273 -10.05 -10.34 -9.63
N VAL A 274 -9.46 -11.48 -9.30
CA VAL A 274 -8.39 -11.58 -8.28
C VAL A 274 -7.10 -10.94 -8.78
N VAL A 275 -6.68 -11.29 -9.99
CA VAL A 275 -5.47 -10.71 -10.60
C VAL A 275 -5.68 -9.23 -10.88
N ASP A 276 -6.87 -8.82 -11.32
CA ASP A 276 -7.23 -7.41 -11.51
C ASP A 276 -7.07 -6.59 -10.22
N VAL A 277 -7.61 -7.08 -9.09
CA VAL A 277 -7.44 -6.44 -7.77
C VAL A 277 -5.96 -6.30 -7.39
N HIS A 278 -5.14 -7.32 -7.64
CA HIS A 278 -3.70 -7.26 -7.37
C HIS A 278 -3.00 -6.16 -8.18
N PHE A 279 -3.33 -6.03 -9.47
CA PHE A 279 -2.77 -5.00 -10.34
C PHE A 279 -3.31 -3.60 -10.03
N ARG A 280 -4.57 -3.50 -9.61
CA ARG A 280 -5.14 -2.27 -9.07
C ARG A 280 -4.37 -1.81 -7.84
N TRP A 281 -4.07 -2.71 -6.90
CA TRP A 281 -3.20 -2.37 -5.77
C TRP A 281 -1.83 -1.90 -6.25
N MET A 282 -1.19 -2.59 -7.21
CA MET A 282 0.09 -2.10 -7.73
C MET A 282 0.00 -0.69 -8.32
N GLU A 283 -1.08 -0.37 -9.04
CA GLU A 283 -1.35 0.99 -9.52
C GLU A 283 -1.53 1.98 -8.36
N GLU A 284 -2.40 1.67 -7.39
CA GLU A 284 -2.73 2.52 -6.23
C GLU A 284 -1.51 2.90 -5.39
N TYR A 285 -0.61 1.93 -5.16
CA TYR A 285 0.56 2.10 -4.31
C TYR A 285 1.83 2.41 -5.11
N GLY A 286 1.76 2.55 -6.43
CA GLY A 286 2.91 2.92 -7.26
C GLY A 286 3.95 1.83 -7.47
N ILE A 287 3.56 0.56 -7.37
CA ILE A 287 4.41 -0.59 -7.72
C ILE A 287 4.39 -0.76 -9.25
N ASP A 288 5.55 -0.97 -9.87
CA ASP A 288 5.68 -0.87 -11.32
C ASP A 288 5.08 -2.06 -12.08
N GLY A 289 5.14 -3.25 -11.49
CA GLY A 289 4.69 -4.47 -12.13
C GLY A 289 5.34 -5.72 -11.56
N VAL A 290 5.34 -6.80 -12.34
CA VAL A 290 5.72 -8.13 -11.86
C VAL A 290 6.61 -8.92 -12.79
N PHE A 291 7.42 -9.80 -12.22
CA PHE A 291 7.91 -11.00 -12.88
C PHE A 291 6.93 -12.13 -12.57
N LEU A 292 6.18 -12.58 -13.58
CA LEU A 292 5.25 -13.69 -13.46
C LEU A 292 6.03 -14.99 -13.50
N GLN A 293 6.01 -15.70 -12.37
CA GLN A 293 6.76 -16.93 -12.20
C GLN A 293 6.07 -18.10 -12.91
N ARG A 294 6.87 -18.87 -13.65
CA ARG A 294 6.43 -19.97 -14.47
C ARG A 294 7.29 -21.20 -14.18
N PHE A 295 6.76 -22.08 -13.35
CA PHE A 295 7.44 -23.32 -12.94
C PHE A 295 7.52 -24.32 -14.08
N ILE A 296 8.74 -24.58 -14.55
CA ILE A 296 8.95 -25.50 -15.68
C ILE A 296 8.50 -26.92 -15.35
N GLY A 297 8.51 -27.33 -14.08
CA GLY A 297 7.97 -28.63 -13.66
C GLY A 297 6.47 -28.76 -13.91
N GLU A 298 5.71 -27.68 -13.77
CA GLU A 298 4.25 -27.69 -13.83
C GLU A 298 3.71 -27.56 -15.24
N VAL A 299 4.31 -26.73 -16.09
CA VAL A 299 3.87 -26.49 -17.49
C VAL A 299 4.01 -27.74 -18.39
N GLN A 300 4.51 -28.84 -17.84
CA GLN A 300 4.62 -30.14 -18.50
C GLN A 300 3.40 -31.03 -18.27
N ASP A 301 2.63 -30.74 -17.21
CA ASP A 301 1.34 -31.37 -16.98
C ASP A 301 0.26 -30.56 -17.73
N PRO A 302 -0.53 -31.18 -18.61
CA PRO A 302 -1.50 -30.45 -19.43
C PRO A 302 -2.53 -29.65 -18.62
N ALA A 303 -2.85 -30.10 -17.41
CA ALA A 303 -3.84 -29.46 -16.56
C ALA A 303 -3.23 -28.20 -15.93
N PHE A 304 -2.02 -28.29 -15.38
CA PHE A 304 -1.30 -27.13 -14.84
C PHE A 304 -0.87 -26.15 -15.92
N PHE A 305 -0.48 -26.63 -17.10
CA PHE A 305 -0.20 -25.78 -18.26
C PHE A 305 -1.37 -24.85 -18.59
N ASN A 306 -2.60 -25.37 -18.61
CA ASN A 306 -3.80 -24.56 -18.84
C ASN A 306 -4.03 -23.53 -17.74
N ILE A 307 -3.81 -23.89 -16.47
CA ILE A 307 -3.92 -22.94 -15.35
C ILE A 307 -2.89 -21.82 -15.49
N ARG A 308 -1.62 -22.15 -15.73
CA ARG A 308 -0.55 -21.16 -15.85
C ARG A 308 -0.76 -20.23 -17.04
N ASN A 309 -1.28 -20.75 -18.14
CA ASN A 309 -1.64 -19.91 -19.28
C ASN A 309 -2.84 -19.01 -18.97
N ARG A 310 -3.84 -19.51 -18.21
CA ARG A 310 -4.98 -18.68 -17.80
C ARG A 310 -4.56 -17.52 -16.88
N VAL A 311 -3.69 -17.79 -15.93
CA VAL A 311 -3.12 -16.76 -15.04
C VAL A 311 -2.29 -15.76 -15.86
N LEU A 312 -1.50 -16.22 -16.84
CA LEU A 312 -0.79 -15.34 -17.77
C LEU A 312 -1.74 -14.42 -18.53
N GLU A 313 -2.84 -14.92 -19.09
CA GLU A 313 -3.86 -14.09 -19.74
C GLU A 313 -4.37 -12.99 -18.80
N HIS A 314 -4.67 -13.33 -17.55
CA HIS A 314 -5.15 -12.36 -16.55
C HIS A 314 -4.09 -11.32 -16.18
N VAL A 315 -2.83 -11.72 -16.06
CA VAL A 315 -1.70 -10.79 -15.84
C VAL A 315 -1.56 -9.81 -17.00
N ARG A 316 -1.65 -10.29 -18.24
CA ARG A 316 -1.58 -9.44 -19.44
C ARG A 316 -2.71 -8.42 -19.46
N ASP A 317 -3.95 -8.89 -19.29
CA ASP A 317 -5.14 -8.04 -19.31
C ASP A 317 -5.06 -6.97 -18.22
N SER A 318 -4.69 -7.37 -17.00
CA SER A 318 -4.63 -6.47 -15.84
C SER A 318 -3.45 -5.49 -15.92
N ALA A 319 -2.28 -5.93 -16.41
CA ALA A 319 -1.16 -5.04 -16.67
C ALA A 319 -1.53 -3.94 -17.67
N ASN A 320 -2.25 -4.30 -18.75
CA ASN A 320 -2.77 -3.36 -19.74
C ASN A 320 -3.81 -2.40 -19.15
N ALA A 321 -4.74 -2.90 -18.33
CA ALA A 321 -5.79 -2.09 -17.70
C ALA A 321 -5.25 -1.07 -16.69
N HIS A 322 -4.26 -1.47 -15.89
CA HIS A 322 -3.71 -0.68 -14.78
C HIS A 322 -2.40 0.05 -15.14
N GLY A 323 -1.93 -0.09 -16.37
CA GLY A 323 -0.69 0.53 -16.84
C GLY A 323 0.57 0.03 -16.13
N ARG A 324 0.57 -1.22 -15.64
CA ARG A 324 1.73 -1.87 -15.01
C ARG A 324 2.54 -2.66 -16.05
N VAL A 325 3.77 -3.06 -15.73
CA VAL A 325 4.59 -3.97 -16.58
C VAL A 325 4.48 -5.42 -16.13
N PHE A 326 4.79 -6.35 -17.03
CA PHE A 326 5.08 -7.72 -16.65
C PHE A 326 6.22 -8.33 -17.49
N ALA A 327 6.98 -9.24 -16.91
CA ALA A 327 7.96 -10.09 -17.59
C ALA A 327 7.74 -11.55 -17.17
N LEU A 328 8.29 -12.51 -17.91
CA LEU A 328 8.31 -13.91 -17.47
C LEU A 328 9.57 -14.23 -16.68
N GLU A 329 9.36 -14.94 -15.58
CA GLU A 329 10.41 -15.61 -14.81
C GLU A 329 10.21 -17.13 -14.91
N TYR A 330 11.18 -17.84 -15.47
CA TYR A 330 11.18 -19.29 -15.48
C TYR A 330 11.88 -19.84 -14.24
N ASP A 331 11.12 -20.57 -13.42
CA ASP A 331 11.66 -21.28 -12.26
C ASP A 331 12.07 -22.71 -12.65
N THR A 332 13.35 -23.02 -12.42
CA THR A 332 13.97 -24.32 -12.70
C THR A 332 13.99 -25.29 -11.51
N SER A 333 13.30 -24.98 -10.41
CA SER A 333 13.18 -25.83 -9.23
C SER A 333 12.57 -27.18 -9.55
N GLY A 334 13.12 -28.22 -8.94
CA GLY A 334 12.70 -29.61 -9.17
C GLY A 334 13.03 -30.14 -10.56
N MET A 335 13.71 -29.37 -11.42
CA MET A 335 14.06 -29.79 -12.77
C MET A 335 15.42 -30.49 -12.80
N SER A 336 15.45 -31.69 -13.40
CA SER A 336 16.69 -32.36 -13.76
C SER A 336 17.35 -31.71 -14.98
N ASP A 337 18.68 -31.73 -15.03
CA ASP A 337 19.47 -31.16 -16.12
C ASP A 337 19.08 -31.67 -17.52
N SER A 338 18.85 -33.00 -17.67
CA SER A 338 18.76 -33.67 -18.98
C SER A 338 17.68 -33.15 -19.93
N ASN A 339 16.59 -32.59 -19.38
CA ASN A 339 15.42 -32.17 -20.16
C ASN A 339 15.10 -30.69 -19.98
N MET A 340 15.89 -29.95 -19.20
CA MET A 340 15.58 -28.57 -18.84
C MET A 340 15.54 -27.65 -20.07
N LEU A 341 16.58 -27.70 -20.90
CA LEU A 341 16.68 -26.89 -22.12
C LEU A 341 15.45 -27.07 -23.00
N GLN A 342 15.15 -28.33 -23.37
CA GLN A 342 14.02 -28.64 -24.24
C GLN A 342 12.73 -28.05 -23.71
N LYS A 343 12.44 -28.26 -22.42
CA LYS A 343 11.20 -27.81 -21.77
C LYS A 343 11.07 -26.30 -21.71
N LEU A 344 12.15 -25.59 -21.37
CA LEU A 344 12.20 -24.13 -21.43
C LEU A 344 11.93 -23.63 -22.85
N THR A 345 12.62 -24.22 -23.84
CA THR A 345 12.51 -23.75 -25.23
C THR A 345 11.14 -24.05 -25.83
N ASP A 346 10.53 -25.20 -25.56
CA ASP A 346 9.22 -25.56 -26.08
C ASP A 346 8.14 -24.62 -25.54
N ASP A 347 8.23 -24.33 -24.26
CA ASP A 347 7.31 -23.43 -23.58
C ASP A 347 7.43 -22.00 -24.10
N TRP A 348 8.65 -21.47 -24.19
CA TRP A 348 8.90 -20.12 -24.72
C TRP A 348 8.41 -19.99 -26.17
N LYS A 349 8.71 -20.96 -27.03
CA LYS A 349 8.21 -21.00 -28.41
C LYS A 349 6.70 -20.96 -28.46
N TYR A 350 6.04 -21.75 -27.62
CA TYR A 350 4.58 -21.75 -27.52
C TYR A 350 4.04 -20.37 -27.13
N LEU A 351 4.65 -19.70 -26.14
CA LEU A 351 4.21 -18.38 -25.70
C LEU A 351 4.43 -17.30 -26.76
N VAL A 352 5.58 -17.30 -27.42
CA VAL A 352 5.86 -16.38 -28.53
C VAL A 352 4.89 -16.63 -29.69
N ASP A 353 4.73 -17.88 -30.14
CA ASP A 353 3.93 -18.20 -31.33
C ASP A 353 2.42 -18.10 -31.10
N THR A 354 1.94 -18.38 -29.87
CA THR A 354 0.50 -18.44 -29.57
C THR A 354 -0.03 -17.14 -28.98
N TYR A 355 0.73 -16.52 -28.08
CA TYR A 355 0.30 -15.35 -27.32
C TYR A 355 0.90 -14.05 -27.83
N ASP A 356 1.87 -14.12 -28.75
CA ASP A 356 2.65 -12.97 -29.21
C ASP A 356 3.19 -12.15 -28.02
N ILE A 357 3.65 -12.88 -26.98
CA ILE A 357 3.80 -12.33 -25.63
C ILE A 357 4.75 -11.15 -25.57
N THR A 358 5.82 -11.17 -26.37
CA THR A 358 6.82 -10.10 -26.40
C THR A 358 6.28 -8.83 -27.05
N ASN A 359 5.31 -8.92 -27.95
CA ASN A 359 4.69 -7.73 -28.57
C ASN A 359 3.51 -7.17 -27.75
N ASP A 360 3.23 -7.71 -26.57
CA ASP A 360 2.25 -7.13 -25.65
C ASP A 360 2.71 -5.72 -25.23
N PRO A 361 1.85 -4.68 -25.29
CA PRO A 361 2.23 -3.30 -24.95
C PRO A 361 2.79 -3.14 -23.54
N ARG A 362 2.52 -4.10 -22.65
CA ARG A 362 2.96 -4.09 -21.26
C ARG A 362 4.02 -5.15 -20.93
N TYR A 363 4.48 -5.92 -21.92
CA TYR A 363 5.64 -6.77 -21.72
C TYR A 363 6.88 -5.89 -21.49
N LEU A 364 7.69 -6.26 -20.51
CA LEU A 364 8.84 -5.48 -20.10
C LEU A 364 10.01 -5.66 -21.06
N TYR A 365 10.59 -4.54 -21.45
CA TYR A 365 11.79 -4.43 -22.26
C TYR A 365 12.88 -3.71 -21.49
N HIS A 366 14.13 -4.02 -21.81
CA HIS A 366 15.28 -3.25 -21.39
C HIS A 366 16.35 -3.31 -22.49
N ASP A 367 17.02 -2.19 -22.74
CA ASP A 367 17.95 -2.05 -23.88
C ASP A 367 17.36 -2.49 -25.24
N GLY A 368 16.07 -2.20 -25.44
CA GLY A 368 15.35 -2.52 -26.67
C GLY A 368 15.08 -4.00 -26.89
N LYS A 369 15.25 -4.84 -25.86
CA LYS A 369 15.02 -6.29 -25.90
C LYS A 369 13.97 -6.71 -24.88
N PRO A 370 13.11 -7.71 -25.18
CA PRO A 370 12.16 -8.25 -24.21
C PRO A 370 12.89 -8.92 -23.06
N VAL A 371 12.45 -8.67 -21.83
CA VAL A 371 13.08 -9.20 -20.61
C VAL A 371 12.58 -10.62 -20.33
N VAL A 372 13.50 -11.54 -20.04
CA VAL A 372 13.20 -12.90 -19.58
C VAL A 372 14.13 -13.26 -18.43
N GLU A 373 13.57 -13.66 -17.30
CA GLU A 373 14.35 -14.19 -16.18
C GLU A 373 14.40 -15.71 -16.19
N ILE A 374 15.59 -16.27 -15.93
CA ILE A 374 15.79 -17.69 -15.68
C ILE A 374 16.29 -17.85 -14.24
N TRP A 375 15.42 -18.30 -13.35
CA TRP A 375 15.72 -18.47 -11.94
C TRP A 375 16.14 -19.90 -11.61
N GLY A 376 17.20 -20.02 -10.80
CA GLY A 376 17.57 -21.27 -10.15
C GLY A 376 18.78 -21.99 -10.72
N LEU A 377 19.40 -21.48 -11.78
CA LEU A 377 20.65 -22.03 -12.31
C LEU A 377 21.83 -21.69 -11.39
N GLY A 378 22.65 -22.70 -11.08
CA GLY A 378 23.89 -22.54 -10.31
C GLY A 378 23.72 -22.63 -8.79
N PHE A 379 22.50 -22.84 -8.30
CA PHE A 379 22.30 -23.25 -6.90
C PHE A 379 22.82 -24.65 -6.66
N ASN A 380 23.54 -24.82 -5.55
CA ASN A 380 24.10 -26.11 -5.19
C ASN A 380 23.02 -27.19 -4.98
N GLY A 381 23.39 -28.44 -5.26
CA GLY A 381 22.51 -29.59 -5.00
C GLY A 381 21.34 -29.76 -5.98
N ARG A 382 21.22 -28.91 -7.01
CA ARG A 382 20.22 -29.06 -8.08
C ARG A 382 20.69 -29.95 -9.23
N GLY A 383 21.99 -30.15 -9.36
CA GLY A 383 22.58 -31.04 -10.38
C GLY A 383 22.55 -30.47 -11.80
N HIS A 384 22.37 -29.16 -11.95
CA HIS A 384 22.44 -28.46 -13.24
C HIS A 384 23.90 -28.31 -13.66
N THR A 385 24.16 -28.38 -14.97
CA THR A 385 25.51 -28.26 -15.53
C THR A 385 25.72 -26.91 -16.19
N THR A 386 26.99 -26.47 -16.22
CA THR A 386 27.39 -25.26 -16.95
C THR A 386 27.12 -25.37 -18.45
N ALA A 387 27.17 -26.58 -19.02
CA ALA A 387 26.84 -26.84 -20.42
C ALA A 387 25.35 -26.58 -20.71
N THR A 388 24.45 -27.09 -19.87
CA THR A 388 23.01 -26.84 -20.00
C THR A 388 22.68 -25.37 -19.78
N ALA A 389 23.25 -24.74 -18.76
CA ALA A 389 23.06 -23.31 -18.51
C ALA A 389 23.51 -22.45 -19.71
N ALA A 390 24.69 -22.73 -20.29
CA ALA A 390 25.17 -22.04 -21.48
C ALA A 390 24.24 -22.24 -22.68
N ALA A 391 23.69 -23.44 -22.87
CA ALA A 391 22.76 -23.72 -23.97
C ALA A 391 21.41 -23.02 -23.79
N VAL A 392 20.92 -22.87 -22.55
CA VAL A 392 19.72 -22.08 -22.24
C VAL A 392 19.95 -20.62 -22.60
N ILE A 393 21.05 -20.02 -22.12
CA ILE A 393 21.41 -18.64 -22.43
C ILE A 393 21.56 -18.43 -23.94
N ASP A 394 22.24 -19.35 -24.64
CA ASP A 394 22.43 -19.27 -26.09
C ASP A 394 21.11 -19.30 -26.85
N PHE A 395 20.16 -20.15 -26.46
CA PHE A 395 18.84 -20.18 -27.09
C PHE A 395 18.09 -18.85 -26.92
N PHE A 396 17.89 -18.40 -25.69
CA PHE A 396 17.11 -17.17 -25.44
C PHE A 396 17.83 -15.91 -25.95
N ARG A 397 19.15 -15.94 -26.14
CA ARG A 397 19.89 -14.80 -26.69
C ARG A 397 20.00 -14.84 -28.21
N ASN A 398 20.35 -15.98 -28.78
CA ASN A 398 20.88 -16.09 -30.14
C ASN A 398 20.00 -16.88 -31.11
N ASP A 399 18.93 -17.54 -30.65
CA ASP A 399 18.01 -18.20 -31.59
C ASP A 399 17.44 -17.17 -32.59
N PRO A 400 17.46 -17.45 -33.91
CA PRO A 400 17.11 -16.46 -34.93
C PRO A 400 15.63 -16.08 -34.94
N THR A 401 14.76 -16.86 -34.29
CA THR A 401 13.31 -16.61 -34.24
C THR A 401 12.86 -16.27 -32.83
N TYR A 402 13.37 -16.98 -31.83
CA TYR A 402 12.92 -16.90 -30.44
C TYR A 402 13.92 -16.22 -29.51
N GLY A 403 15.10 -15.86 -30.02
CA GLY A 403 16.15 -15.17 -29.28
C GLY A 403 15.99 -13.64 -29.28
N GLY A 404 17.07 -12.92 -28.99
CA GLY A 404 17.07 -11.46 -28.91
C GLY A 404 16.56 -10.89 -27.58
N ASN A 405 16.45 -11.72 -26.55
CA ASN A 405 15.95 -11.31 -25.23
C ASN A 405 17.06 -10.65 -24.37
N PHE A 406 16.63 -9.82 -23.42
CA PHE A 406 17.43 -9.33 -22.31
C PHE A 406 17.32 -10.33 -21.16
N LEU A 407 18.43 -10.97 -20.78
CA LEU A 407 18.39 -12.10 -19.87
C LEU A 407 18.77 -11.72 -18.45
N VAL A 408 17.84 -11.98 -17.53
CA VAL A 408 18.06 -11.87 -16.08
C VAL A 408 18.39 -13.26 -15.54
N GLY A 409 19.50 -13.39 -14.84
CA GLY A 409 19.86 -14.61 -14.12
C GLY A 409 19.44 -14.54 -12.66
N GLY A 410 18.43 -15.31 -12.27
CA GLY A 410 18.06 -15.54 -10.87
C GLY A 410 19.05 -16.52 -10.23
N VAL A 411 20.09 -16.00 -9.58
CA VAL A 411 21.31 -16.74 -9.20
C VAL A 411 21.48 -16.86 -7.67
N PRO A 412 22.41 -17.70 -7.19
CA PRO A 412 22.73 -17.80 -5.77
C PRO A 412 23.25 -16.50 -5.15
N SER A 413 23.02 -16.33 -3.84
CA SER A 413 23.41 -15.14 -3.08
C SER A 413 24.93 -14.86 -3.04
N ARG A 414 25.74 -15.86 -3.40
CA ARG A 414 27.21 -15.81 -3.45
C ARG A 414 27.77 -16.23 -4.82
N TRP A 415 27.01 -15.97 -5.88
CA TRP A 415 27.40 -16.23 -7.27
C TRP A 415 28.81 -15.73 -7.60
N ARG A 416 29.18 -14.54 -7.10
CA ARG A 416 30.45 -13.89 -7.41
C ARG A 416 31.66 -14.68 -6.92
N THR A 417 31.54 -15.27 -5.74
CA THR A 417 32.62 -15.97 -5.04
C THR A 417 32.56 -17.48 -5.15
N LEU A 418 31.48 -18.05 -5.72
CA LEU A 418 31.24 -19.50 -5.82
C LEU A 418 31.25 -20.19 -4.44
N THR A 419 30.60 -19.58 -3.45
CA THR A 419 30.52 -20.10 -2.07
C THR A 419 29.08 -20.23 -1.60
N ALA A 420 28.90 -20.75 -0.37
CA ALA A 420 27.60 -20.92 0.28
C ALA A 420 26.57 -21.66 -0.58
N ASP A 421 25.56 -20.95 -1.09
CA ASP A 421 24.46 -21.49 -1.89
C ASP A 421 24.77 -21.63 -3.39
N SER A 422 25.95 -21.16 -3.83
CA SER A 422 26.42 -21.36 -5.20
C SER A 422 27.10 -22.71 -5.40
N GLU A 423 26.97 -23.25 -6.61
CA GLU A 423 27.87 -24.26 -7.14
C GLU A 423 29.32 -23.76 -7.10
N SER A 424 30.24 -24.71 -6.91
CA SER A 424 31.68 -24.45 -6.70
C SER A 424 32.56 -24.73 -7.92
N ASP A 425 32.00 -25.34 -8.97
CA ASP A 425 32.70 -25.54 -10.25
C ASP A 425 33.07 -24.16 -10.85
N PRO A 426 34.37 -23.89 -11.12
CA PRO A 426 34.82 -22.64 -11.71
C PRO A 426 34.13 -22.25 -13.03
N GLY A 427 33.56 -23.20 -13.77
CA GLY A 427 32.78 -22.90 -14.98
C GLY A 427 31.57 -22.00 -14.72
N TRP A 428 30.95 -22.06 -13.54
CA TRP A 428 29.83 -21.20 -13.17
C TRP A 428 30.19 -19.72 -13.10
N ALA A 429 31.44 -19.39 -12.78
CA ALA A 429 31.90 -18.00 -12.83
C ALA A 429 31.72 -17.37 -14.22
N THR A 430 31.89 -18.18 -15.28
CA THR A 430 31.67 -17.72 -16.66
C THR A 430 30.18 -17.59 -16.97
N ILE A 431 29.36 -18.55 -16.51
CA ILE A 431 27.90 -18.52 -16.70
C ILE A 431 27.30 -17.27 -16.04
N TYR A 432 27.62 -17.00 -14.76
CA TYR A 432 27.09 -15.83 -14.08
C TYR A 432 27.46 -14.50 -14.74
N ARG A 433 28.65 -14.41 -15.37
CA ARG A 433 29.09 -13.18 -16.07
C ARG A 433 28.59 -13.11 -17.52
N SER A 434 27.73 -14.03 -17.92
CA SER A 434 27.15 -14.06 -19.27
C SER A 434 25.72 -13.53 -19.34
N TRP A 435 25.05 -13.33 -18.21
CA TRP A 435 23.74 -12.68 -18.13
C TRP A 435 23.82 -11.19 -18.48
N ASP A 436 22.72 -10.60 -18.95
CA ASP A 436 22.62 -9.15 -19.13
C ASP A 436 22.35 -8.45 -17.78
N MET A 437 21.64 -9.14 -16.88
CA MET A 437 21.36 -8.70 -15.51
C MET A 437 21.45 -9.86 -14.53
N ILE A 438 21.89 -9.58 -13.30
CA ILE A 438 22.00 -10.54 -12.20
C ILE A 438 20.98 -10.20 -11.11
N ASN A 439 20.16 -11.19 -10.76
CA ASN A 439 19.23 -11.16 -9.62
C ASN A 439 19.64 -12.19 -8.55
N PRO A 440 20.46 -11.83 -7.54
CA PRO A 440 20.89 -12.77 -6.52
C PRO A 440 19.79 -12.98 -5.48
N TRP A 441 19.33 -14.22 -5.33
CA TRP A 441 18.31 -14.55 -4.34
C TRP A 441 18.81 -14.31 -2.92
N MET A 442 18.10 -13.46 -2.17
CA MET A 442 18.54 -13.03 -0.84
C MET A 442 17.60 -13.42 0.31
N VAL A 443 16.37 -13.89 0.02
CA VAL A 443 15.40 -14.31 1.03
C VAL A 443 16.01 -15.36 1.97
N GLY A 444 15.87 -15.12 3.27
CA GLY A 444 16.40 -16.00 4.32
C GLY A 444 17.91 -15.96 4.52
N ARG A 445 18.66 -15.07 3.85
CA ARG A 445 20.13 -14.95 4.02
C ARG A 445 20.54 -14.07 5.21
N PHE A 446 19.61 -13.34 5.80
CA PHE A 446 19.74 -12.59 7.05
C PHE A 446 18.38 -12.42 7.70
N SER A 447 18.35 -12.10 9.00
CA SER A 447 17.11 -11.98 9.79
C SER A 447 16.94 -10.64 10.51
N ASP A 448 17.94 -9.76 10.42
CA ASP A 448 17.95 -8.47 11.10
C ASP A 448 18.88 -7.46 10.40
N THR A 449 18.88 -6.21 10.87
CA THR A 449 19.70 -5.11 10.37
C THR A 449 21.21 -5.40 10.46
N THR A 450 21.67 -6.18 11.44
CA THR A 450 23.09 -6.53 11.57
C THR A 450 23.51 -7.50 10.47
N GLY A 451 22.71 -8.54 10.24
CA GLY A 451 22.91 -9.49 9.14
C GLY A 451 22.81 -8.80 7.78
N MET A 452 21.85 -7.91 7.60
CA MET A 452 21.71 -7.11 6.38
C MET A 452 22.94 -6.22 6.13
N ASN A 453 23.45 -5.52 7.15
CA ASN A 453 24.67 -4.72 7.02
C ASN A 453 25.90 -5.58 6.67
N ASN A 454 25.96 -6.82 7.13
CA ASN A 454 27.00 -7.77 6.72
C ASN A 454 26.87 -8.11 5.22
N ILE A 455 25.65 -8.38 4.73
CA ILE A 455 25.38 -8.59 3.30
C ILE A 455 25.75 -7.35 2.50
N LYS A 456 25.29 -6.17 2.91
CA LYS A 456 25.61 -4.90 2.24
C LYS A 456 27.11 -4.75 2.01
N ASN A 457 27.91 -4.91 3.07
CA ASN A 457 29.34 -4.68 3.02
C ASN A 457 30.13 -5.75 2.25
N ASN A 458 29.73 -7.02 2.36
CA ASN A 458 30.52 -8.14 1.84
C ASN A 458 29.97 -8.76 0.54
N VAL A 459 28.76 -8.38 0.15
CA VAL A 459 28.04 -8.95 -1.00
C VAL A 459 27.57 -7.83 -1.93
N TRP A 460 26.64 -6.97 -1.51
CA TRP A 460 26.04 -5.99 -2.42
C TRP A 460 27.06 -4.97 -2.94
N ILE A 461 27.88 -4.34 -2.08
CA ILE A 461 28.92 -3.40 -2.53
C ILE A 461 29.87 -4.04 -3.56
N PRO A 462 30.51 -5.20 -3.29
CA PRO A 462 31.42 -5.78 -4.27
C PRO A 462 30.72 -6.40 -5.50
N ASP A 463 29.47 -6.87 -5.37
CA ASP A 463 28.69 -7.37 -6.51
C ASP A 463 28.33 -6.22 -7.47
N VAL A 464 27.82 -5.10 -6.93
CA VAL A 464 27.52 -3.89 -7.71
C VAL A 464 28.79 -3.35 -8.39
N ALA A 465 29.93 -3.34 -7.69
CA ALA A 465 31.20 -2.92 -8.28
C ALA A 465 31.64 -3.79 -9.46
N GLU A 466 31.52 -5.12 -9.35
CA GLU A 466 31.91 -6.04 -10.42
C GLU A 466 30.94 -5.95 -11.62
N THR A 467 29.64 -6.01 -11.36
CA THR A 467 28.61 -5.93 -12.41
C THR A 467 28.70 -4.62 -13.20
N THR A 468 28.88 -3.49 -12.51
CA THR A 468 29.16 -2.18 -13.14
C THR A 468 30.41 -2.26 -14.04
N SER A 469 31.50 -2.88 -13.58
CA SER A 469 32.74 -2.98 -14.38
C SER A 469 32.62 -3.85 -15.63
N LEU A 470 31.63 -4.75 -15.64
CA LEU A 470 31.34 -5.68 -16.74
C LEU A 470 30.17 -5.24 -17.62
N ASN A 471 29.53 -4.10 -17.31
CA ASN A 471 28.29 -3.66 -17.95
C ASN A 471 27.19 -4.74 -17.88
N ILE A 472 27.02 -5.31 -16.68
CA ILE A 472 25.94 -6.21 -16.31
C ILE A 472 25.08 -5.46 -15.31
N ASP A 473 23.76 -5.50 -15.45
CA ASP A 473 22.88 -4.86 -14.49
C ASP A 473 22.73 -5.70 -13.21
N TYR A 474 22.42 -5.03 -12.11
CA TYR A 474 22.23 -5.67 -10.81
C TYR A 474 20.84 -5.39 -10.27
N LEU A 475 20.07 -6.45 -10.03
CA LEU A 475 18.71 -6.42 -9.52
C LEU A 475 18.67 -7.08 -8.14
N PRO A 476 18.89 -6.34 -7.04
CA PRO A 476 18.84 -6.92 -5.70
C PRO A 476 17.42 -7.32 -5.29
N VAL A 477 17.33 -8.40 -4.51
CA VAL A 477 16.10 -8.87 -3.88
C VAL A 477 15.94 -8.28 -2.48
N VAL A 478 14.76 -7.72 -2.19
CA VAL A 478 14.31 -7.29 -0.85
C VAL A 478 13.02 -8.02 -0.46
N TRP A 479 12.75 -8.20 0.83
CA TRP A 479 11.55 -8.91 1.30
C TRP A 479 11.04 -8.42 2.68
N PRO A 480 9.74 -8.60 3.01
CA PRO A 480 9.13 -8.04 4.21
C PRO A 480 9.41 -8.81 5.50
N GLY A 481 9.71 -10.10 5.39
CA GLY A 481 9.92 -11.04 6.48
C GLY A 481 9.65 -12.45 5.95
N PHE A 482 9.70 -13.45 6.81
CA PHE A 482 9.64 -14.84 6.36
C PHE A 482 9.07 -15.77 7.43
N SER A 483 8.33 -16.78 7.00
CA SER A 483 8.01 -17.97 7.77
C SER A 483 7.34 -18.98 6.85
N TRP A 484 7.66 -20.25 7.05
CA TRP A 484 7.05 -21.39 6.38
C TRP A 484 6.70 -22.49 7.39
N ASP A 485 6.39 -22.10 8.63
CA ASP A 485 6.17 -23.03 9.73
C ASP A 485 5.00 -23.97 9.44
N ASN A 486 3.89 -23.46 8.89
CA ASN A 486 2.77 -24.30 8.51
C ASN A 486 3.09 -25.17 7.29
N LEU A 487 3.78 -24.62 6.28
CA LEU A 487 4.20 -25.34 5.07
C LEU A 487 5.12 -26.53 5.41
N MET A 488 6.09 -26.30 6.29
CA MET A 488 7.12 -27.28 6.67
C MET A 488 6.76 -28.11 7.91
N ASN A 489 5.58 -27.92 8.49
CA ASN A 489 5.12 -28.57 9.73
C ASN A 489 6.08 -28.37 10.91
N LEU A 490 6.61 -27.16 11.06
CA LEU A 490 7.52 -26.79 12.14
C LEU A 490 6.74 -26.31 13.37
N ALA A 491 7.44 -26.20 14.50
CA ALA A 491 6.87 -25.55 15.67
C ALA A 491 6.71 -24.04 15.40
N PRO A 492 5.75 -23.35 16.02
CA PRO A 492 5.51 -21.93 15.74
C PRO A 492 6.71 -21.06 16.13
N GLY A 493 7.08 -20.15 15.24
CA GLY A 493 8.25 -19.29 15.35
C GLY A 493 9.58 -19.97 14.98
N THR A 494 9.57 -21.18 14.40
CA THR A 494 10.83 -21.89 14.09
C THR A 494 11.59 -21.23 12.95
N SER A 495 10.88 -20.83 11.90
CA SER A 495 11.45 -20.20 10.71
C SER A 495 11.28 -18.68 10.65
N LEU A 496 10.63 -18.10 11.66
CA LEU A 496 10.22 -16.70 11.66
C LEU A 496 11.41 -15.74 11.51
N ILE A 497 11.37 -14.94 10.45
CA ILE A 497 12.09 -13.67 10.33
C ILE A 497 11.07 -12.56 10.54
N SER A 498 11.21 -11.83 11.65
CA SER A 498 10.30 -10.76 12.02
C SER A 498 10.29 -9.65 10.97
N ARG A 499 9.09 -9.15 10.66
CA ARG A 499 8.91 -7.99 9.77
C ARG A 499 9.27 -6.66 10.43
N GLN A 500 9.41 -6.64 11.76
CA GLN A 500 9.77 -5.48 12.57
C GLN A 500 8.91 -4.24 12.24
N ASP A 501 7.60 -4.41 12.19
CA ASP A 501 6.63 -3.35 11.83
C ASP A 501 6.91 -2.64 10.50
N GLY A 502 7.61 -3.32 9.58
CA GLY A 502 8.03 -2.77 8.30
C GLY A 502 9.46 -2.23 8.26
N GLN A 503 10.13 -2.07 9.41
CA GLN A 503 11.51 -1.62 9.47
C GLN A 503 12.46 -2.59 8.75
N PHE A 504 12.16 -3.89 8.77
CA PHE A 504 13.01 -4.91 8.14
C PHE A 504 13.13 -4.72 6.61
N ILE A 505 12.03 -4.47 5.91
CA ILE A 505 12.06 -4.18 4.46
C ILE A 505 12.53 -2.76 4.17
N TRP A 506 12.19 -1.80 5.03
CA TRP A 506 12.64 -0.41 4.86
C TRP A 506 14.17 -0.30 4.91
N ASP A 507 14.79 -0.98 5.87
CA ASP A 507 16.25 -1.08 6.00
C ASP A 507 16.90 -1.62 4.72
N GLN A 508 16.27 -2.62 4.08
CA GLN A 508 16.74 -3.20 2.83
C GLN A 508 16.56 -2.23 1.66
N LEU A 509 15.36 -1.64 1.49
CA LEU A 509 15.06 -0.65 0.45
C LEU A 509 16.06 0.52 0.49
N HIS A 510 16.34 1.05 1.68
CA HIS A 510 17.36 2.07 1.87
C HIS A 510 18.76 1.53 1.54
N ALA A 511 19.14 0.36 2.06
CA ALA A 511 20.49 -0.17 1.90
C ALA A 511 20.86 -0.52 0.47
N VAL A 512 19.93 -1.05 -0.33
CA VAL A 512 20.18 -1.37 -1.73
C VAL A 512 20.31 -0.10 -2.58
N GLN A 513 19.50 0.93 -2.31
CA GLN A 513 19.61 2.23 -2.98
C GLN A 513 20.90 2.97 -2.58
N ASP A 514 21.31 2.88 -1.31
CA ASP A 514 22.57 3.47 -0.82
C ASP A 514 23.83 2.86 -1.47
N VAL A 515 23.77 1.60 -1.92
CA VAL A 515 24.86 1.00 -2.72
C VAL A 515 24.81 1.36 -4.21
N GLY A 516 23.83 2.17 -4.63
CA GLY A 516 23.76 2.77 -5.97
C GLY A 516 22.99 1.97 -7.02
N VAL A 517 22.11 1.04 -6.62
CA VAL A 517 21.24 0.34 -7.58
C VAL A 517 20.09 1.25 -8.04
N ASN A 518 19.62 1.03 -9.28
CA ASN A 518 18.50 1.77 -9.88
C ASN A 518 17.25 0.88 -10.12
N MET A 519 17.28 -0.37 -9.70
CA MET A 519 16.23 -1.37 -9.95
C MET A 519 16.13 -2.27 -8.73
N ILE A 520 14.92 -2.68 -8.33
CA ILE A 520 14.73 -3.52 -7.14
C ILE A 520 13.68 -4.60 -7.44
N PHE A 521 13.96 -5.83 -6.98
CA PHE A 521 13.02 -6.93 -6.98
C PHE A 521 12.48 -7.17 -5.57
N VAL A 522 11.16 -7.20 -5.41
CA VAL A 522 10.51 -7.55 -4.14
C VAL A 522 10.07 -9.02 -4.19
N ALA A 523 10.60 -9.81 -3.26
CA ALA A 523 10.16 -11.18 -3.03
C ALA A 523 9.24 -11.21 -1.79
N MET A 524 7.92 -11.33 -1.93
CA MET A 524 7.12 -11.49 -3.16
C MET A 524 5.82 -10.66 -3.05
N PHE A 525 5.07 -10.55 -4.14
CA PHE A 525 3.76 -9.91 -4.09
C PHE A 525 2.75 -10.75 -3.27
N ASP A 526 2.56 -12.02 -3.65
CA ASP A 526 1.43 -12.86 -3.20
C ASP A 526 1.79 -14.12 -2.38
N GLU A 527 3.07 -14.39 -2.13
CA GLU A 527 3.55 -15.64 -1.49
C GLU A 527 3.33 -15.67 0.04
N VAL A 528 2.10 -16.04 0.44
CA VAL A 528 1.66 -16.16 1.85
C VAL A 528 2.01 -17.48 2.52
N ASP A 529 2.45 -18.48 1.75
CA ASP A 529 2.95 -19.77 2.24
C ASP A 529 4.37 -19.70 2.80
N GLU A 530 5.19 -18.77 2.30
CA GLU A 530 6.51 -18.43 2.86
C GLU A 530 6.53 -17.09 3.61
N SER A 531 5.35 -16.48 3.78
CA SER A 531 5.13 -15.20 4.45
C SER A 531 5.97 -14.04 3.92
N THR A 532 6.34 -14.09 2.64
CA THR A 532 7.07 -13.03 1.92
C THR A 532 6.13 -12.04 1.23
N ALA A 533 4.82 -12.31 1.20
CA ALA A 533 3.81 -11.46 0.58
C ALA A 533 3.79 -10.02 1.12
N ILE A 534 3.70 -9.05 0.20
CA ILE A 534 3.45 -7.63 0.49
C ILE A 534 2.00 -7.20 0.24
N PHE A 535 1.19 -8.03 -0.42
CA PHE A 535 -0.22 -7.73 -0.71
C PHE A 535 -1.08 -7.62 0.57
N LYS A 536 -2.37 -7.25 0.45
CA LYS A 536 -3.17 -6.99 1.65
C LYS A 536 -3.42 -8.25 2.48
N VAL A 537 -3.10 -8.18 3.78
CA VAL A 537 -3.27 -9.26 4.77
C VAL A 537 -4.08 -8.73 5.95
N THR A 538 -5.02 -9.52 6.45
CA THR A 538 -5.88 -9.11 7.56
C THR A 538 -5.41 -9.67 8.89
N ASN A 539 -5.65 -8.92 9.96
CA ASN A 539 -5.48 -9.39 11.33
C ASN A 539 -6.67 -10.26 11.78
N ASN A 540 -7.77 -10.27 11.03
CA ASN A 540 -8.91 -11.16 11.27
C ASN A 540 -8.71 -12.50 10.56
N HIS A 541 -7.94 -13.39 11.15
CA HIS A 541 -7.61 -14.70 10.60
C HIS A 541 -8.40 -15.84 11.29
N PRO A 542 -8.30 -17.10 10.81
CA PRO A 542 -8.93 -18.24 11.49
C PRO A 542 -8.47 -18.41 12.94
N VAL A 543 -9.39 -18.80 13.83
CA VAL A 543 -9.11 -19.04 15.26
C VAL A 543 -8.21 -20.24 15.53
N THR A 544 -8.10 -21.13 14.55
CA THR A 544 -7.29 -22.34 14.60
C THR A 544 -6.08 -22.12 13.72
N HIS A 545 -4.89 -22.12 14.34
CA HIS A 545 -3.53 -22.09 13.75
C HIS A 545 -2.71 -20.91 14.25
N ASN A 546 -1.39 -21.00 14.05
CA ASN A 546 -0.50 -19.88 14.25
C ASN A 546 -0.45 -19.13 12.92
N TRP A 547 -0.75 -17.84 13.01
CA TRP A 547 -0.84 -16.95 11.87
C TRP A 547 0.12 -15.79 12.08
N ILE A 548 0.72 -15.35 10.99
CA ILE A 548 1.47 -14.11 10.89
C ILE A 548 0.53 -13.10 10.24
N SER A 549 0.26 -12.04 10.97
CA SER A 549 -0.52 -10.91 10.49
C SER A 549 0.35 -9.66 10.43
N TYR A 550 -0.26 -8.50 10.18
CA TYR A 550 0.43 -7.21 10.27
C TYR A 550 0.32 -6.61 11.68
N GLU A 551 0.04 -7.45 12.68
CA GLU A 551 -0.16 -7.04 14.07
C GLU A 551 -1.27 -5.98 14.21
N GLU A 552 -0.97 -4.77 14.68
CA GLU A 552 -1.95 -3.67 14.79
C GLU A 552 -1.84 -2.68 13.60
N LEU A 553 -1.05 -3.01 12.57
CA LEU A 553 -0.84 -2.15 11.40
C LEU A 553 -1.95 -2.35 10.36
N PRO A 554 -2.19 -1.34 9.49
CA PRO A 554 -3.12 -1.45 8.38
C PRO A 554 -2.84 -2.64 7.47
N ASN A 555 -3.89 -3.24 6.91
CA ASN A 555 -3.81 -4.39 6.03
C ASN A 555 -2.97 -4.16 4.76
N ASP A 556 -2.71 -2.91 4.38
CA ASP A 556 -1.99 -2.48 3.19
C ASP A 556 -0.60 -1.92 3.48
N TRP A 557 -0.11 -2.04 4.73
CA TRP A 557 1.11 -1.38 5.18
C TRP A 557 2.34 -1.67 4.30
N TYR A 558 2.52 -2.90 3.86
CA TYR A 558 3.68 -3.28 3.04
C TYR A 558 3.57 -2.81 1.60
N LEU A 559 2.36 -2.63 1.06
CA LEU A 559 2.16 -1.94 -0.22
C LEU A 559 2.58 -0.47 -0.11
N ARG A 560 2.20 0.22 0.98
CA ARG A 560 2.61 1.62 1.23
C ARG A 560 4.12 1.77 1.34
N LEU A 561 4.79 0.86 2.06
CA LEU A 561 6.24 0.89 2.22
C LEU A 561 6.98 0.69 0.89
N VAL A 562 6.53 -0.25 0.05
CA VAL A 562 7.12 -0.47 -1.27
C VAL A 562 6.83 0.71 -2.20
N GLY A 563 5.64 1.31 -2.10
CA GLY A 563 5.30 2.56 -2.80
C GLY A 563 6.23 3.72 -2.44
N ALA A 564 6.43 3.97 -1.14
CA ALA A 564 7.40 4.96 -0.67
C ALA A 564 8.84 4.61 -1.10
N GLY A 565 9.20 3.33 -1.10
CA GLY A 565 10.48 2.86 -1.63
C GLY A 565 10.67 3.16 -3.12
N THR A 566 9.59 3.10 -3.91
CA THR A 566 9.58 3.45 -5.33
C THR A 566 9.78 4.95 -5.53
N GLN A 567 9.09 5.78 -4.74
CA GLN A 567 9.31 7.24 -4.72
C GLN A 567 10.77 7.58 -4.37
N MET A 568 11.36 6.86 -3.42
CA MET A 568 12.76 7.02 -3.03
C MET A 568 13.71 6.66 -4.19
N LEU A 569 13.44 5.55 -4.88
CA LEU A 569 14.23 5.09 -6.03
C LEU A 569 14.24 6.12 -7.17
N ARG A 570 13.11 6.78 -7.40
CA ARG A 570 12.94 7.82 -8.43
C ARG A 570 13.43 9.21 -8.00
N GLY A 571 13.90 9.35 -6.75
CA GLY A 571 14.32 10.63 -6.18
C GLY A 571 13.18 11.61 -5.92
N GLU A 572 11.93 11.14 -5.89
CA GLU A 572 10.74 11.92 -5.54
C GLU A 572 10.73 12.27 -4.04
N ILE A 573 11.30 11.38 -3.22
CA ILE A 573 11.64 11.64 -1.81
C ILE A 573 13.15 11.41 -1.59
N PRO A 574 13.76 12.05 -0.57
CA PRO A 574 15.17 11.82 -0.25
C PRO A 574 15.44 10.37 0.19
N LEU A 575 16.63 9.86 -0.13
CA LEU A 575 17.14 8.63 0.47
C LEU A 575 17.18 8.79 2.00
N THR A 576 16.44 7.95 2.72
CA THR A 576 16.31 8.01 4.18
C THR A 576 16.22 6.63 4.81
N SER A 577 16.90 6.44 5.94
CA SER A 577 16.82 5.21 6.73
C SER A 577 15.62 5.17 7.69
N THR A 578 14.87 6.26 7.79
CA THR A 578 13.65 6.36 8.59
C THR A 578 12.42 6.31 7.69
N ILE A 579 11.43 5.47 8.05
CA ILE A 579 10.17 5.36 7.31
C ILE A 579 9.48 6.73 7.27
N PRO A 580 9.16 7.26 6.07
CA PRO A 580 8.66 8.63 5.90
C PRO A 580 7.13 8.75 5.97
N ILE A 581 6.41 7.66 6.24
CA ILE A 581 4.95 7.55 6.25
C ILE A 581 4.45 7.03 7.61
N ASP A 582 3.24 7.41 8.03
CA ASP A 582 2.64 6.95 9.29
C ASP A 582 1.59 5.86 9.02
N PRO A 583 1.59 4.72 9.74
CA PRO A 583 0.55 3.70 9.60
C PRO A 583 -0.86 4.21 9.96
N ASN A 584 -0.99 5.31 10.71
CA ASN A 584 -2.28 5.91 11.05
C ASN A 584 -2.80 6.87 9.97
N ASP A 585 -2.00 7.17 8.94
CA ASP A 585 -2.48 7.94 7.79
C ASP A 585 -3.63 7.18 7.12
N PRO A 586 -4.68 7.87 6.64
CA PRO A 586 -5.75 7.20 5.91
C PRO A 586 -5.17 6.43 4.72
N PRO A 587 -5.80 5.32 4.31
CA PRO A 587 -5.42 4.64 3.09
C PRO A 587 -5.39 5.64 1.94
N ALA A 588 -4.43 5.49 1.02
CA ALA A 588 -4.45 6.26 -0.20
C ALA A 588 -5.85 6.14 -0.82
N PRO A 589 -6.48 7.26 -1.24
CA PRO A 589 -7.84 7.21 -1.76
C PRO A 589 -7.88 6.24 -2.94
N THR A 590 -8.71 5.21 -2.83
CA THR A 590 -8.95 4.24 -3.90
C THR A 590 -9.43 5.04 -5.11
N PRO A 591 -8.73 5.02 -6.26
CA PRO A 591 -9.23 5.66 -7.46
C PRO A 591 -10.61 5.07 -7.73
N THR A 592 -11.62 5.92 -7.77
CA THR A 592 -12.97 5.48 -8.14
C THR A 592 -12.86 4.86 -9.54
N PRO A 593 -13.25 3.59 -9.74
CA PRO A 593 -13.15 2.99 -11.05
C PRO A 593 -13.98 3.84 -12.00
N THR A 594 -13.30 4.54 -12.91
CA THR A 594 -13.97 5.13 -14.06
C THR A 594 -14.30 3.94 -14.93
N PRO A 595 -15.58 3.67 -15.28
CA PRO A 595 -15.88 2.60 -16.21
C PRO A 595 -15.14 2.88 -17.52
N GLY A 596 -14.04 2.16 -17.76
CA GLY A 596 -13.39 2.16 -19.04
C GLY A 596 -14.42 1.70 -20.08
N PRO A 597 -14.45 2.30 -21.28
CA PRO A 597 -15.32 1.80 -22.33
C PRO A 597 -14.90 0.35 -22.61
N LEU A 598 -15.80 -0.60 -22.34
CA LEU A 598 -15.71 -1.98 -22.82
C LEU A 598 -15.56 -1.95 -24.35
N SER A 599 -14.33 -2.05 -24.86
CA SER A 599 -14.09 -2.34 -26.26
C SER A 599 -14.17 -3.85 -26.44
N VAL A 600 -15.37 -4.33 -26.74
CA VAL A 600 -15.58 -5.71 -27.17
C VAL A 600 -15.23 -5.77 -28.66
N SER A 601 -14.00 -6.17 -29.00
CA SER A 601 -13.61 -6.46 -30.38
C SER A 601 -13.80 -7.96 -30.68
N ASN A 602 -14.82 -8.23 -31.49
CA ASN A 602 -14.94 -9.33 -32.45
C ASN A 602 -14.65 -10.77 -31.98
N TRP A 603 -15.67 -11.44 -31.47
CA TRP A 603 -15.82 -12.89 -31.65
C TRP A 603 -16.64 -13.17 -32.91
N GLN A 604 -16.05 -13.83 -33.91
CA GLN A 604 -16.80 -14.58 -34.91
C GLN A 604 -16.76 -16.07 -34.53
N LEU A 605 -17.94 -16.65 -34.29
CA LEU A 605 -18.11 -18.10 -34.24
C LEU A 605 -17.98 -18.69 -35.66
N TYR A 606 -17.26 -19.81 -35.77
CA TYR A 606 -17.52 -20.83 -36.79
C TYR A 606 -18.51 -21.86 -36.27
#